data_AF-A0A1J3GAW0-F1
#
_entry.id   AF-A0A1J3GAW0-F1
#
_cell.length_a   1.000
_cell.length_b   1.000
_cell.length_c   1.000
_cell.angle_alpha   90.00
_cell.angle_beta   90.00
_cell.angle_gamma   90.00
#
_symmetry.space_group_name_H-M   'P 1'
#
loop_
_entity.id
_entity.type
_entity.pdbx_description
1 polymer ?
#
loop_
_entity_poly.entity_id
_entity_poly.type
_entity_poly.pdbx_seq_one_letter_code
_entity_poly.pdbx_strand_id
1 'polypeptide(L)'
;RSWKDSIIVLKTTNDLSPNEFNLKLVKRCLNSIASTASIDTSKVEWSYSYNRKKKNLDQKVRKQEAVPKDWWVEDLCDLHMDLYKQAIEAIKKRGKVPGFVIGEALHVYAVRRIAGFSKGSVKITDKSLTESVIELIPDEKGSVSSSFLSKLLRASIFLGCEETVKEKLKKKISEQLEETTLSDIAMYDIDMVQSLVKEFMNQDPKTHSKVSVAKLIDGYLAEKSRDPNLLLQNFLSLAETLSSFPRQSHDGLYRAIDIFLKEHSGISKIEKKSVCGLLDCRKLSPEACEHAVQNERLPMRVIVQ
;
A
#
# COMPACT_ATOMS: atom_id res chain seq x y z
N ARG A 1 34.64 8.53 -13.76
CA ARG A 1 33.56 9.48 -14.13
C ARG A 1 32.48 9.34 -13.09
N SER A 2 32.08 10.44 -12.46
CA SER A 2 31.17 10.39 -11.32
C SER A 2 29.78 10.01 -11.82
N TRP A 3 29.04 9.20 -11.07
CA TRP A 3 27.67 8.85 -11.47
C TRP A 3 26.76 10.09 -11.56
N LYS A 4 27.08 11.14 -10.79
CA LYS A 4 26.40 12.44 -10.83
C LYS A 4 26.60 13.14 -12.17
N ASP A 5 27.78 13.01 -12.79
CA ASP A 5 28.02 13.53 -14.14
C ASP A 5 27.03 12.91 -15.13
N SER A 6 26.76 11.61 -15.01
CA SER A 6 25.77 10.92 -15.84
C SER A 6 24.36 11.46 -15.63
N ILE A 7 23.96 11.79 -14.39
CA ILE A 7 22.65 12.39 -14.10
C ILE A 7 22.56 13.79 -14.69
N ILE A 8 23.61 14.61 -14.52
CA ILE A 8 23.64 15.98 -15.06
C ILE A 8 23.52 15.94 -16.59
N VAL A 9 24.27 15.05 -17.26
CA VAL A 9 24.16 14.86 -18.71
C VAL A 9 22.75 14.46 -19.12
N LEU A 10 22.11 13.53 -18.40
CA LEU A 10 20.73 13.14 -18.71
C LEU A 10 19.76 14.31 -18.58
N LYS A 11 19.90 15.13 -17.54
CA LYS A 11 19.08 16.33 -17.33
C LYS A 11 19.24 17.33 -18.48
N THR A 12 20.47 17.59 -18.94
CA THR A 12 20.71 18.55 -20.02
C THR A 12 20.30 18.01 -21.39
N THR A 13 20.39 16.70 -21.62
CA THR A 13 19.94 16.09 -22.88
C THR A 13 18.43 16.04 -23.03
N ASN A 14 17.67 16.18 -21.93
CA ASN A 14 16.20 16.18 -21.96
C ASN A 14 15.62 17.35 -22.76
N ASP A 15 16.35 18.47 -22.83
CA ASP A 15 15.94 19.70 -23.51
C ASP A 15 16.42 19.74 -24.98
N LEU A 16 17.12 18.71 -25.45
CA LEU A 16 17.70 18.64 -26.79
C LEU A 16 16.88 17.75 -27.72
N SER A 17 16.82 18.10 -29.01
CA SER A 17 16.19 17.26 -30.02
C SER A 17 16.87 15.88 -30.12
N PRO A 18 16.11 14.78 -30.27
CA PRO A 18 16.68 13.45 -30.38
C PRO A 18 17.51 13.31 -31.66
N ASN A 19 18.82 13.08 -31.51
CA ASN A 19 19.72 12.71 -32.59
C ASN A 19 20.47 11.41 -32.21
N GLU A 20 21.11 10.74 -33.18
CA GLU A 20 21.76 9.45 -32.95
C GLU A 20 22.86 9.51 -31.88
N PHE A 21 23.58 10.63 -31.81
CA PHE A 21 24.61 10.86 -30.80
C PHE A 21 24.01 10.95 -29.39
N ASN A 22 22.95 11.74 -29.23
CA ASN A 22 22.23 11.95 -27.97
C ASN A 22 21.65 10.62 -27.48
N LEU A 23 21.07 9.79 -28.36
CA LEU A 23 20.57 8.47 -27.98
C LEU A 23 21.68 7.53 -27.47
N LYS A 24 22.84 7.52 -28.14
CA LYS A 24 24.00 6.73 -27.69
C LYS A 24 24.56 7.25 -26.37
N LEU A 25 24.58 8.57 -26.17
CA LEU A 25 25.03 9.20 -24.94
C LEU A 25 24.09 8.88 -23.77
N VAL A 26 22.78 9.05 -23.95
CA VAL A 26 21.75 8.68 -22.98
C VAL A 26 21.89 7.22 -22.57
N LYS A 27 22.01 6.29 -23.53
CA LYS A 27 22.23 4.87 -23.25
C LYS A 27 23.50 4.61 -22.42
N ARG A 28 24.61 5.31 -22.70
CA ARG A 28 25.86 5.20 -21.93
C ARG A 28 25.68 5.71 -20.50
N CYS A 29 25.02 6.85 -20.32
CA CYS A 29 24.73 7.42 -19.00
C CYS A 29 23.82 6.49 -18.18
N LEU A 30 22.75 5.96 -18.77
CA LEU A 30 21.86 5.00 -18.12
C LEU A 30 22.60 3.72 -17.72
N ASN A 31 23.44 3.17 -18.60
CA ASN A 31 24.26 2.01 -18.29
C ASN A 31 25.26 2.27 -17.15
N SER A 32 25.83 3.48 -17.10
CA SER A 32 26.71 3.91 -16.01
C SER A 32 25.94 4.00 -14.70
N ILE A 33 24.78 4.66 -14.68
CA ILE A 33 23.90 4.77 -13.50
C ILE A 33 23.53 3.39 -12.98
N ALA A 34 23.05 2.51 -13.87
CA ALA A 34 22.68 1.16 -13.51
C ALA A 34 23.87 0.37 -12.96
N SER A 35 25.07 0.57 -13.52
CA SER A 35 26.29 -0.04 -13.00
C SER A 35 26.60 0.41 -11.59
N THR A 36 26.51 1.72 -11.32
CA THR A 36 26.83 2.29 -10.02
C THR A 36 25.80 1.90 -8.96
N ALA A 37 24.50 1.94 -9.29
CA ALA A 37 23.44 1.51 -8.37
C ALA A 37 23.53 0.02 -8.00
N SER A 38 24.17 -0.79 -8.86
CA SER A 38 24.38 -2.23 -8.65
C SER A 38 25.64 -2.58 -7.87
N ILE A 39 26.40 -1.59 -7.39
CA ILE A 39 27.63 -1.83 -6.62
C ILE A 39 27.25 -2.22 -5.18
N ASP A 40 27.92 -3.25 -4.68
CA ASP A 40 27.83 -3.65 -3.29
C ASP A 40 28.22 -2.49 -2.39
N THR A 41 27.32 -2.06 -1.51
CA THR A 41 27.51 -0.90 -0.63
C THR A 41 28.69 -1.06 0.31
N SER A 42 29.15 -2.29 0.58
CA SER A 42 30.38 -2.56 1.33
C SER A 42 31.66 -2.18 0.59
N LYS A 43 31.59 -1.98 -0.74
CA LYS A 43 32.72 -1.65 -1.62
C LYS A 43 32.68 -0.20 -2.12
N VAL A 44 31.80 0.62 -1.56
CA VAL A 44 31.64 2.02 -1.96
C VAL A 44 32.62 2.89 -1.15
N GLU A 45 33.66 3.38 -1.83
CA GLU A 45 34.73 4.20 -1.22
C GLU A 45 34.56 5.72 -1.46
N TRP A 46 33.56 6.16 -2.23
CA TRP A 46 33.37 7.57 -2.57
C TRP A 46 32.37 8.30 -1.65
N SER A 47 32.45 9.63 -1.63
CA SER A 47 31.49 10.49 -0.95
C SER A 47 30.10 10.38 -1.62
N TYR A 48 29.09 10.03 -0.82
CA TYR A 48 27.69 9.98 -1.24
C TYR A 48 26.90 11.08 -0.52
N SER A 49 26.00 11.76 -1.24
CA SER A 49 25.15 12.81 -0.67
C SER A 49 23.85 12.21 -0.14
N TYR A 50 23.90 11.46 0.96
CA TYR A 50 22.69 10.99 1.62
C TYR A 50 22.05 12.12 2.43
N ASN A 51 21.20 12.89 1.76
CA ASN A 51 20.45 13.98 2.38
C ASN A 51 19.05 13.52 2.82
N ARG A 52 18.95 12.40 3.55
CA ARG A 52 17.73 12.15 4.34
C ARG A 52 17.80 13.10 5.53
N LYS A 53 17.17 14.28 5.40
CA LYS A 53 16.98 15.35 6.40
C LYS A 53 17.63 15.04 7.75
N LYS A 54 18.69 15.80 8.11
CA LYS A 54 19.23 15.91 9.48
C LYS A 54 18.11 15.75 10.51
N LYS A 55 17.94 14.54 11.05
CA LYS A 55 17.23 14.35 12.30
C LYS A 55 18.19 14.86 13.36
N ASN A 56 17.78 15.91 14.05
CA ASN A 56 18.48 16.48 15.18
C ASN A 56 18.81 15.40 16.21
N LEU A 57 20.10 15.10 16.41
CA LEU A 57 20.68 14.94 17.75
C LEU A 57 22.22 15.00 17.64
N ASP A 58 22.83 15.53 18.68
CA ASP A 58 24.22 15.95 18.80
C ASP A 58 25.27 15.01 18.20
N GLN A 59 26.19 15.62 17.44
CA GLN A 59 27.40 14.99 16.96
C GLN A 59 28.32 14.61 18.13
N LYS A 60 28.32 13.34 18.49
CA LYS A 60 29.53 12.64 18.94
C LYS A 60 29.51 11.21 18.41
N VAL A 61 30.66 10.80 17.86
CA VAL A 61 30.99 9.50 17.25
C VAL A 61 30.70 9.40 15.75
N ARG A 62 31.67 9.88 14.94
CA ARG A 62 31.89 9.41 13.56
C ARG A 62 32.31 7.93 13.60
N LYS A 63 31.36 7.00 13.64
CA LYS A 63 31.58 5.66 13.07
C LYS A 63 31.26 5.78 11.58
N GLN A 64 32.08 5.20 10.71
CA GLN A 64 31.75 5.06 9.30
C GLN A 64 30.47 4.20 9.23
N GLU A 65 29.31 4.84 9.15
CA GLU A 65 28.05 4.16 8.94
C GLU A 65 28.11 3.49 7.56
N ALA A 66 27.82 2.19 7.52
CA ALA A 66 27.75 1.43 6.29
C ALA A 66 26.85 2.16 5.28
N VAL A 67 27.29 2.25 4.02
CA VAL A 67 26.55 2.99 2.99
C VAL A 67 25.13 2.42 2.86
N PRO A 68 24.07 3.25 2.99
CA PRO A 68 22.69 2.80 2.86
C PRO A 68 22.43 2.15 1.50
N LYS A 69 21.59 1.10 1.44
CA LYS A 69 21.25 0.43 0.17
C LYS A 69 20.50 1.35 -0.81
N ASP A 70 19.81 2.35 -0.29
CA ASP A 70 18.99 3.35 -1.00
C ASP A 70 19.75 4.66 -1.30
N TRP A 71 21.08 4.68 -1.18
CA TRP A 71 21.90 5.90 -1.26
C TRP A 71 21.73 6.73 -2.55
N TRP A 72 21.33 6.08 -3.66
CA TRP A 72 21.18 6.68 -4.99
C TRP A 72 19.75 7.17 -5.28
N VAL A 73 18.76 6.83 -4.43
CA VAL A 73 17.33 7.07 -4.70
C VAL A 73 17.04 8.55 -4.94
N GLU A 74 17.54 9.41 -4.05
CA GLU A 74 17.25 10.84 -4.04
C GLU A 74 17.78 11.56 -5.29
N ASP A 75 18.98 11.20 -5.73
CA ASP A 75 19.68 11.80 -6.87
C ASP A 75 18.97 11.46 -8.20
N LEU A 76 18.37 10.25 -8.32
CA LEU A 76 17.58 9.89 -9.50
C LEU A 76 16.20 10.56 -9.54
N CYS A 77 15.67 11.00 -8.39
CA CYS A 77 14.35 11.60 -8.32
C CYS A 77 14.25 12.97 -8.99
N ASP A 78 15.37 13.53 -9.44
CA ASP A 78 15.38 14.76 -10.23
C ASP A 78 15.18 14.53 -11.73
N LEU A 79 15.26 13.30 -12.22
CA LEU A 79 15.06 12.99 -13.64
C LEU A 79 13.58 13.20 -14.05
N HIS A 80 13.36 13.56 -15.32
CA HIS A 80 12.04 13.52 -15.94
C HIS A 80 11.52 12.06 -16.03
N MET A 81 10.20 11.87 -16.13
CA MET A 81 9.57 10.55 -16.04
C MET A 81 10.16 9.54 -17.04
N ASP A 82 10.38 9.93 -18.30
CA ASP A 82 10.91 9.02 -19.33
C ASP A 82 12.34 8.55 -19.05
N LEU A 83 13.19 9.46 -18.59
CA LEU A 83 14.58 9.17 -18.23
C LEU A 83 14.64 8.38 -16.93
N TYR A 84 13.77 8.68 -15.98
CA TYR A 84 13.62 7.95 -14.74
C TYR A 84 13.18 6.50 -15.02
N LYS A 85 12.16 6.31 -15.86
CA LYS A 85 11.68 4.98 -16.30
C LYS A 85 12.81 4.17 -16.91
N GLN A 86 13.54 4.73 -17.87
CA GLN A 86 14.68 4.08 -18.50
C GLN A 86 15.80 3.75 -17.51
N ALA A 87 16.07 4.62 -16.53
CA ALA A 87 17.07 4.38 -15.50
C ALA A 87 16.68 3.20 -14.58
N ILE A 88 15.43 3.19 -14.10
CA ILE A 88 14.93 2.08 -13.26
C ILE A 88 14.90 0.77 -14.05
N GLU A 89 14.50 0.78 -15.33
CA GLU A 89 14.55 -0.41 -16.18
C GLU A 89 15.98 -0.92 -16.39
N ALA A 90 16.95 -0.02 -16.60
CA ALA A 90 18.36 -0.40 -16.72
C ALA A 90 18.91 -1.00 -15.42
N ILE A 91 18.47 -0.49 -14.26
CA ILE A 91 18.79 -1.05 -12.93
C ILE A 91 18.17 -2.43 -12.77
N LYS A 92 16.86 -2.58 -13.05
CA LYS A 92 16.12 -3.87 -13.00
C LYS A 92 16.78 -4.93 -13.87
N LYS A 93 17.15 -4.59 -15.11
CA LYS A 93 17.81 -5.51 -16.07
C LYS A 93 19.14 -6.07 -15.57
N ARG A 94 19.81 -5.41 -14.63
CA ARG A 94 21.05 -5.93 -14.02
C ARG A 94 20.81 -6.97 -12.93
N GLY A 95 19.62 -7.00 -12.32
CA GLY A 95 19.24 -8.00 -11.32
C GLY A 95 20.03 -8.00 -10.00
N LYS A 96 20.82 -6.94 -9.73
CA LYS A 96 21.67 -6.85 -8.51
C LYS A 96 21.05 -6.01 -7.40
N VAL A 97 20.06 -5.19 -7.72
CA VAL A 97 19.38 -4.32 -6.76
C VAL A 97 18.10 -5.02 -6.28
N PRO A 98 17.92 -5.23 -4.97
CA PRO A 98 16.71 -5.87 -4.44
C PRO A 98 15.43 -5.08 -4.79
N GLY A 99 14.31 -5.80 -4.98
CA GLY A 99 13.03 -5.18 -5.32
C GLY A 99 12.57 -4.09 -4.35
N PHE A 100 12.76 -4.29 -3.04
CA PHE A 100 12.38 -3.28 -2.03
C PHE A 100 13.16 -1.96 -2.15
N VAL A 101 14.40 -1.98 -2.64
CA VAL A 101 15.18 -0.75 -2.86
C VAL A 101 14.66 -0.01 -4.08
N ILE A 102 14.30 -0.75 -5.13
CA ILE A 102 13.64 -0.17 -6.31
C ILE A 102 12.28 0.42 -5.92
N GLY A 103 11.50 -0.29 -5.10
CA GLY A 103 10.22 0.21 -4.60
C GLY A 103 10.34 1.46 -3.74
N GLU A 104 11.36 1.57 -2.88
CA GLU A 104 11.65 2.81 -2.16
C GLU A 104 12.01 3.95 -3.13
N ALA A 105 12.76 3.66 -4.20
CA ALA A 105 13.04 4.64 -5.25
C ALA A 105 11.76 5.18 -5.89
N LEU A 106 10.83 4.29 -6.23
CA LEU A 106 9.52 4.64 -6.79
C LEU A 106 8.65 5.42 -5.81
N HIS A 107 8.67 5.04 -4.53
CA HIS A 107 7.94 5.74 -3.48
C HIS A 107 8.44 7.18 -3.31
N VAL A 108 9.76 7.40 -3.21
CA VAL A 108 10.34 8.75 -3.10
C VAL A 108 10.05 9.58 -4.35
N TYR A 109 10.14 8.97 -5.54
CA TYR A 109 9.80 9.64 -6.80
C TYR A 109 8.33 10.09 -6.82
N ALA A 110 7.42 9.17 -6.49
CA ALA A 110 5.98 9.43 -6.42
C ALA A 110 5.64 10.51 -5.40
N VAL A 111 6.21 10.46 -4.18
CA VAL A 111 6.01 11.51 -3.17
C VAL A 111 6.48 12.88 -3.66
N ARG A 112 7.54 12.93 -4.46
CA ARG A 112 8.06 14.18 -5.02
C ARG A 112 7.25 14.68 -6.21
N ARG A 113 6.59 13.82 -6.99
CA ARG A 113 5.98 14.18 -8.29
C ARG A 113 4.45 14.15 -8.30
N ILE A 114 3.81 13.30 -7.50
CA ILE A 114 2.35 13.10 -7.47
C ILE A 114 1.73 13.94 -6.35
N ALA A 115 0.72 14.76 -6.67
CA ALA A 115 -0.01 15.49 -5.63
C ALA A 115 -0.84 14.55 -4.74
N GLY A 116 -0.94 14.90 -3.46
CA GLY A 116 -1.62 14.10 -2.44
C GLY A 116 -0.73 13.10 -1.69
N PHE A 117 0.50 12.86 -2.15
CA PHE A 117 1.48 12.03 -1.42
C PHE A 117 2.27 12.82 -0.36
N SER A 118 2.35 14.15 -0.48
CA SER A 118 2.92 15.07 0.53
C SER A 118 1.91 16.13 0.98
N LYS A 119 1.87 16.42 2.29
CA LYS A 119 1.12 17.57 2.83
C LYS A 119 1.76 18.86 2.32
N GLY A 120 1.07 19.62 1.46
CA GLY A 120 1.44 21.00 1.11
C GLY A 120 2.03 21.25 -0.29
N SER A 121 1.82 20.39 -1.28
CA SER A 121 2.24 20.71 -2.66
C SER A 121 1.11 20.53 -3.69
N VAL A 122 0.76 21.62 -4.37
CA VAL A 122 0.02 21.61 -5.63
C VAL A 122 1.00 21.13 -6.71
N LYS A 123 0.92 19.85 -7.08
CA LYS A 123 1.63 19.30 -8.25
C LYS A 123 0.61 18.65 -9.18
N ILE A 124 0.95 18.64 -10.46
CA ILE A 124 0.14 18.00 -11.50
C ILE A 124 0.23 16.50 -11.25
N THR A 125 -0.83 15.90 -10.72
CA THR A 125 -0.99 14.45 -10.79
C THR A 125 -1.41 14.14 -12.23
N ASP A 126 -0.43 13.73 -13.05
CA ASP A 126 -0.71 13.22 -14.39
C ASP A 126 -1.01 11.72 -14.33
N LYS A 127 -2.03 11.31 -15.07
CA LYS A 127 -2.39 9.91 -15.33
C LYS A 127 -1.18 9.13 -15.86
N SER A 128 -0.46 9.70 -16.83
CA SER A 128 0.68 9.05 -17.49
C SER A 128 1.82 8.73 -16.53
N LEU A 129 2.10 9.64 -15.59
CA LEU A 129 3.14 9.49 -14.58
C LEU A 129 2.74 8.39 -13.57
N THR A 130 1.48 8.40 -13.14
CA THR A 130 0.95 7.40 -12.20
C THR A 130 1.02 5.99 -12.80
N GLU A 131 0.57 5.83 -14.06
CA GLU A 131 0.66 4.57 -14.79
C GLU A 131 2.11 4.11 -14.94
N SER A 132 3.02 5.03 -15.31
CA SER A 132 4.44 4.69 -15.45
C SER A 132 5.09 4.26 -14.13
N VAL A 133 4.73 4.87 -12.99
CA VAL A 133 5.19 4.43 -11.67
C VAL A 133 4.68 3.02 -11.37
N ILE A 134 3.41 2.73 -11.66
CA ILE A 134 2.78 1.41 -11.42
C ILE A 134 3.41 0.31 -12.31
N GLU A 135 3.75 0.63 -13.56
CA GLU A 135 4.46 -0.27 -14.47
C GLU A 135 5.85 -0.65 -13.93
N LEU A 136 6.54 0.29 -13.30
CA LEU A 136 7.90 0.08 -12.81
C LEU A 136 7.98 -0.76 -11.53
N ILE A 137 6.89 -0.88 -10.76
CA ILE A 137 6.83 -1.65 -9.51
C ILE A 137 7.33 -3.09 -9.75
N PRO A 138 8.31 -3.59 -8.97
CA PRO A 138 8.76 -4.97 -9.06
C PRO A 138 7.64 -6.00 -8.79
N ASP A 139 7.72 -7.16 -9.42
CA ASP A 139 6.70 -8.19 -9.25
C ASP A 139 6.76 -8.87 -7.87
N GLU A 140 7.92 -8.86 -7.22
CA GLU A 140 8.15 -9.41 -5.88
C GLU A 140 7.18 -8.82 -4.83
N LYS A 141 6.54 -9.70 -4.05
CA LYS A 141 5.77 -9.33 -2.85
C LYS A 141 6.66 -8.57 -1.87
N GLY A 142 6.14 -7.51 -1.25
CA GLY A 142 6.89 -6.68 -0.32
C GLY A 142 7.94 -5.77 -0.98
N SER A 143 7.96 -5.67 -2.32
CA SER A 143 8.79 -4.69 -3.01
C SER A 143 8.38 -3.24 -2.70
N VAL A 144 7.11 -3.01 -2.34
CA VAL A 144 6.58 -1.72 -1.91
C VAL A 144 5.60 -1.91 -0.75
N SER A 145 5.40 -0.88 0.06
CA SER A 145 4.47 -0.94 1.18
C SER A 145 3.00 -1.00 0.73
N SER A 146 2.15 -1.66 1.52
CA SER A 146 0.69 -1.73 1.32
C SER A 146 0.05 -0.34 1.27
N SER A 147 0.53 0.58 2.11
CA SER A 147 0.08 1.97 2.13
C SER A 147 0.47 2.74 0.86
N PHE A 148 1.64 2.45 0.27
CA PHE A 148 2.02 3.07 -1.00
C PHE A 148 1.15 2.55 -2.15
N LEU A 149 0.95 1.24 -2.25
CA LEU A 149 0.03 0.64 -3.23
C LEU A 149 -1.39 1.18 -3.08
N SER A 150 -1.88 1.34 -1.86
CA SER A 150 -3.22 1.85 -1.60
C SER A 150 -3.38 3.33 -1.98
N LYS A 151 -2.33 4.15 -1.79
CA LYS A 151 -2.31 5.52 -2.31
C LYS A 151 -2.29 5.56 -3.83
N LEU A 152 -1.53 4.68 -4.48
CA LEU A 152 -1.50 4.57 -5.95
C LEU A 152 -2.84 4.10 -6.52
N LEU A 153 -3.53 3.16 -5.87
CA LEU A 153 -4.86 2.70 -6.31
C LEU A 153 -5.89 3.82 -6.21
N ARG A 154 -5.87 4.59 -5.11
CA ARG A 154 -6.74 5.78 -5.00
C ARG A 154 -6.44 6.82 -6.06
N ALA A 155 -5.16 7.09 -6.32
CA ALA A 155 -4.76 8.01 -7.39
C ALA A 155 -5.21 7.50 -8.76
N SER A 156 -5.05 6.21 -9.06
CA SER A 156 -5.43 5.63 -10.36
C SER A 156 -6.95 5.63 -10.59
N ILE A 157 -7.75 5.43 -9.54
CA ILE A 157 -9.21 5.58 -9.60
C ILE A 157 -9.58 7.03 -9.86
N PHE A 158 -9.01 7.96 -9.09
CA PHE A 158 -9.29 9.40 -9.22
C PHE A 158 -8.95 9.95 -10.61
N LEU A 159 -7.86 9.45 -11.22
CA LEU A 159 -7.38 9.87 -12.54
C LEU A 159 -8.05 9.13 -13.71
N GLY A 160 -8.88 8.13 -13.45
CA GLY A 160 -9.46 7.31 -14.52
C GLY A 160 -8.40 6.53 -15.32
N CYS A 161 -7.42 5.93 -14.63
CA CYS A 161 -6.48 4.98 -15.25
C CYS A 161 -7.20 3.76 -15.83
N GLU A 162 -6.53 3.04 -16.73
CA GLU A 162 -7.07 1.80 -17.30
C GLU A 162 -7.39 0.75 -16.23
N GLU A 163 -8.39 -0.12 -16.48
CA GLU A 163 -8.77 -1.17 -15.53
C GLU A 163 -7.63 -2.17 -15.32
N THR A 164 -6.85 -2.48 -16.35
CA THR A 164 -5.65 -3.33 -16.28
C THR A 164 -4.64 -2.85 -15.23
N VAL A 165 -4.43 -1.53 -15.14
CA VAL A 165 -3.55 -0.88 -14.16
C VAL A 165 -4.13 -1.01 -12.75
N LYS A 166 -5.44 -0.79 -12.60
CA LYS A 166 -6.16 -0.95 -11.32
C LYS A 166 -6.15 -2.40 -10.85
N GLU A 167 -6.36 -3.37 -11.74
CA GLU A 167 -6.31 -4.80 -11.44
C GLU A 167 -4.92 -5.25 -10.99
N LYS A 168 -3.85 -4.76 -11.64
CA LYS A 168 -2.48 -5.02 -11.22
C LYS A 168 -2.23 -4.55 -9.78
N LEU A 169 -2.74 -3.36 -9.43
CA LEU A 169 -2.63 -2.83 -8.07
C LEU A 169 -3.49 -3.60 -7.07
N LYS A 170 -4.75 -3.94 -7.42
CA LYS A 170 -5.63 -4.76 -6.58
C LYS A 170 -4.95 -6.08 -6.24
N LYS A 171 -4.41 -6.79 -7.24
CA LYS A 171 -3.68 -8.05 -7.05
C LYS A 171 -2.51 -7.88 -6.09
N LYS A 172 -1.67 -6.86 -6.28
CA LYS A 172 -0.52 -6.58 -5.39
C LYS A 172 -0.94 -6.22 -3.97
N ILE A 173 -2.02 -5.47 -3.78
CA ILE A 173 -2.55 -5.17 -2.44
C ILE A 173 -3.06 -6.45 -1.79
N SER A 174 -3.80 -7.27 -2.53
CA SER A 174 -4.30 -8.56 -2.06
C SER A 174 -3.16 -9.49 -1.64
N GLU A 175 -2.04 -9.52 -2.37
CA GLU A 175 -0.84 -10.30 -2.01
C GLU A 175 -0.25 -9.99 -0.63
N GLN A 176 -0.49 -8.80 -0.08
CA GLN A 176 0.01 -8.35 1.22
C GLN A 176 -1.08 -7.71 2.07
N LEU A 177 -2.31 -8.21 1.94
CA LEU A 177 -3.48 -7.67 2.65
C LEU A 177 -3.32 -7.77 4.18
N GLU A 178 -2.59 -8.79 4.66
CA GLU A 178 -2.27 -8.96 6.08
C GLU A 178 -1.37 -7.86 6.66
N GLU A 179 -0.62 -7.14 5.83
CA GLU A 179 0.26 -6.03 6.21
C GLU A 179 -0.42 -4.65 5.99
N THR A 180 -1.70 -4.65 5.58
CA THR A 180 -2.43 -3.43 5.28
C THR A 180 -3.03 -2.82 6.55
N THR A 181 -2.99 -1.49 6.66
CA THR A 181 -3.60 -0.79 7.80
C THR A 181 -5.08 -0.51 7.57
N LEU A 182 -5.84 -0.38 8.66
CA LEU A 182 -7.24 0.04 8.58
C LEU A 182 -7.40 1.37 7.81
N SER A 183 -6.47 2.32 8.01
CA SER A 183 -6.52 3.62 7.33
C SER A 183 -6.34 3.53 5.82
N ASP A 184 -5.64 2.50 5.34
CA ASP A 184 -5.40 2.31 3.91
C ASP A 184 -6.64 1.78 3.19
N ILE A 185 -7.46 0.96 3.86
CA ILE A 185 -8.70 0.40 3.28
C ILE A 185 -9.97 1.17 3.65
N ALA A 186 -9.95 2.00 4.69
CA ALA A 186 -11.15 2.73 5.15
C ALA A 186 -11.77 3.63 4.07
N MET A 187 -10.97 4.12 3.14
CA MET A 187 -11.42 4.94 2.02
C MET A 187 -12.06 4.15 0.87
N TYR A 188 -11.93 2.82 0.86
CA TYR A 188 -12.55 1.98 -0.15
C TYR A 188 -14.01 1.70 0.18
N ASP A 189 -14.82 1.54 -0.86
CA ASP A 189 -16.15 0.97 -0.74
C ASP A 189 -16.07 -0.54 -0.43
N ILE A 190 -17.22 -1.10 -0.07
CA ILE A 190 -17.31 -2.50 0.36
C ILE A 190 -16.99 -3.45 -0.80
N ASP A 191 -17.43 -3.13 -2.01
CA ASP A 191 -17.21 -3.97 -3.20
C ASP A 191 -15.71 -4.13 -3.50
N MET A 192 -14.95 -3.05 -3.38
CA MET A 192 -13.50 -3.07 -3.54
C MET A 192 -12.82 -3.89 -2.44
N VAL A 193 -13.19 -3.70 -1.18
CA VAL A 193 -12.62 -4.49 -0.08
C VAL A 193 -12.98 -5.97 -0.23
N GLN A 194 -14.21 -6.28 -0.63
CA GLN A 194 -14.64 -7.64 -0.90
C GLN A 194 -13.86 -8.26 -2.06
N SER A 195 -13.61 -7.50 -3.14
CA SER A 195 -12.75 -7.92 -4.25
C SER A 195 -11.32 -8.22 -3.78
N LEU A 196 -10.73 -7.36 -2.94
CA LEU A 196 -9.39 -7.57 -2.39
C LEU A 196 -9.32 -8.84 -1.53
N VAL A 197 -10.32 -9.09 -0.69
CA VAL A 197 -10.40 -10.30 0.15
C VAL A 197 -10.56 -11.56 -0.70
N LYS A 198 -11.41 -11.53 -1.74
CA LYS A 198 -11.58 -12.67 -2.67
C LYS A 198 -10.27 -13.01 -3.37
N GLU A 199 -9.57 -12.00 -3.89
CA GLU A 199 -8.28 -12.19 -4.54
C GLU A 199 -7.20 -12.68 -3.56
N PHE A 200 -7.19 -12.18 -2.32
CA PHE A 200 -6.31 -12.70 -1.27
C PHE A 200 -6.58 -14.19 -0.98
N MET A 201 -7.85 -14.61 -0.97
CA MET A 201 -8.22 -16.00 -0.75
C MET A 201 -7.82 -16.93 -1.89
N ASN A 202 -7.83 -16.43 -3.13
CA ASN A 202 -7.37 -17.19 -4.31
C ASN A 202 -5.87 -17.54 -4.26
N GLN A 203 -5.10 -16.94 -3.35
CA GLN A 203 -3.67 -17.16 -3.20
C GLN A 203 -3.31 -18.25 -2.17
N ASP A 204 -4.30 -18.98 -1.66
CA ASP A 204 -4.15 -19.97 -0.60
C ASP A 204 -3.34 -19.46 0.62
N PRO A 205 -3.79 -18.36 1.26
CA PRO A 205 -3.02 -17.71 2.30
C PRO A 205 -2.91 -18.59 3.55
N LYS A 206 -1.77 -18.45 4.24
CA LYS A 206 -1.49 -19.16 5.49
C LYS A 206 -2.51 -18.77 6.57
N THR A 207 -2.74 -19.67 7.52
CA THR A 207 -3.68 -19.48 8.65
C THR A 207 -3.45 -18.16 9.40
N HIS A 208 -2.20 -17.78 9.68
CA HIS A 208 -1.91 -16.53 10.38
C HIS A 208 -2.25 -15.27 9.56
N SER A 209 -2.06 -15.31 8.25
CA SER A 209 -2.45 -14.23 7.34
C SER A 209 -3.98 -14.10 7.31
N LYS A 210 -4.70 -15.22 7.23
CA LYS A 210 -6.18 -15.23 7.34
C LYS A 210 -6.64 -14.59 8.66
N VAL A 211 -6.07 -14.98 9.80
CA VAL A 211 -6.41 -14.36 11.11
C VAL A 211 -6.19 -12.84 11.09
N SER A 212 -5.08 -12.37 10.51
CA SER A 212 -4.75 -10.94 10.44
C SER A 212 -5.72 -10.17 9.55
N VAL A 213 -6.07 -10.73 8.38
CA VAL A 213 -7.07 -10.13 7.47
C VAL A 213 -8.45 -10.12 8.11
N ALA A 214 -8.88 -11.18 8.83
CA ALA A 214 -10.17 -11.16 9.53
C ALA A 214 -10.26 -10.00 10.54
N LYS A 215 -9.19 -9.76 11.32
CA LYS A 215 -9.12 -8.62 12.25
C LYS A 215 -9.16 -7.28 11.53
N LEU A 216 -8.46 -7.15 10.41
CA LEU A 216 -8.47 -5.94 9.58
C LEU A 216 -9.88 -5.63 9.08
N ILE A 217 -10.59 -6.64 8.56
CA ILE A 217 -11.94 -6.45 8.03
C ILE A 217 -12.97 -6.22 9.13
N ASP A 218 -12.84 -6.82 10.31
CA ASP A 218 -13.68 -6.48 11.46
C ASP A 218 -13.53 -5.01 11.86
N GLY A 219 -12.29 -4.50 11.84
CA GLY A 219 -12.01 -3.08 12.03
C GLY A 219 -12.66 -2.21 10.95
N TYR A 220 -12.59 -2.64 9.68
CA TYR A 220 -13.20 -1.93 8.56
C TYR A 220 -14.73 -1.91 8.63
N LEU A 221 -15.35 -3.04 8.94
CA LEU A 221 -16.80 -3.13 9.16
C LEU A 221 -17.21 -2.21 10.30
N ALA A 222 -16.49 -2.19 11.42
CA ALA A 222 -16.76 -1.27 12.52
C ALA A 222 -16.67 0.21 12.12
N GLU A 223 -15.73 0.56 11.25
CA GLU A 223 -15.59 1.93 10.73
C GLU A 223 -16.75 2.28 9.78
N LYS A 224 -17.12 1.38 8.86
CA LYS A 224 -18.21 1.58 7.89
C LYS A 224 -19.59 1.57 8.53
N SER A 225 -19.80 0.79 9.59
CA SER A 225 -21.04 0.79 10.38
C SER A 225 -21.38 2.13 11.02
N ARG A 226 -20.45 3.08 11.06
CA ARG A 226 -20.73 4.45 11.51
C ARG A 226 -21.46 5.30 10.47
N ASP A 227 -21.50 4.86 9.21
CA ASP A 227 -22.25 5.53 8.15
C ASP A 227 -23.71 5.06 8.18
N PRO A 228 -24.68 5.93 8.49
CA PRO A 228 -26.10 5.56 8.53
C PRO A 228 -26.65 5.04 7.20
N ASN A 229 -25.95 5.30 6.08
CA ASN A 229 -26.34 4.84 4.74
C ASN A 229 -25.79 3.46 4.39
N LEU A 230 -24.99 2.84 5.27
CA LEU A 230 -24.51 1.48 5.04
C LEU A 230 -25.69 0.50 4.94
N LEU A 231 -25.83 -0.15 3.79
CA LEU A 231 -26.82 -1.20 3.59
C LEU A 231 -26.42 -2.47 4.35
N LEU A 232 -27.40 -3.08 5.03
CA LEU A 232 -27.21 -4.36 5.71
C LEU A 232 -26.61 -5.44 4.79
N GLN A 233 -27.07 -5.52 3.55
CA GLN A 233 -26.59 -6.52 2.58
C GLN A 233 -25.09 -6.39 2.32
N ASN A 234 -24.57 -5.16 2.29
CA ASN A 234 -23.14 -4.92 2.10
C ASN A 234 -22.33 -5.34 3.33
N PHE A 235 -22.87 -5.14 4.53
CA PHE A 235 -22.26 -5.64 5.76
C PHE A 235 -22.18 -7.17 5.75
N LEU A 236 -23.31 -7.82 5.47
CA LEU A 236 -23.43 -9.28 5.47
C LEU A 236 -22.51 -9.91 4.39
N SER A 237 -22.54 -9.39 3.16
CA SER A 237 -21.77 -9.95 2.05
C SER A 237 -20.27 -9.96 2.32
N LEU A 238 -19.73 -8.90 2.92
CA LEU A 238 -18.33 -8.82 3.29
C LEU A 238 -18.00 -9.74 4.47
N ALA A 239 -18.85 -9.77 5.50
CA ALA A 239 -18.64 -10.64 6.66
C ALA A 239 -18.70 -12.14 6.29
N GLU A 240 -19.63 -12.53 5.42
CA GLU A 240 -19.78 -13.91 4.92
C GLU A 240 -18.60 -14.35 4.07
N THR A 241 -17.95 -13.42 3.34
CA THR A 241 -16.70 -13.70 2.60
C THR A 241 -15.60 -14.20 3.53
N LEU A 242 -15.68 -13.88 4.83
CA LEU A 242 -14.73 -14.30 5.87
C LEU A 242 -15.22 -15.46 6.73
N SER A 243 -16.36 -16.07 6.42
CA SER A 243 -16.94 -17.17 7.21
C SER A 243 -16.01 -18.38 7.37
N SER A 244 -15.17 -18.64 6.36
CA SER A 244 -14.16 -19.71 6.38
C SER A 244 -12.88 -19.35 7.16
N PHE A 245 -12.74 -18.10 7.61
CA PHE A 245 -11.52 -17.65 8.25
C PHE A 245 -11.46 -18.17 9.70
N PRO A 246 -10.30 -18.67 10.14
CA PRO A 246 -10.12 -19.07 11.53
C PRO A 246 -10.11 -17.81 12.41
N ARG A 247 -11.24 -17.52 13.05
CA ARG A 247 -11.39 -16.44 14.04
C ARG A 247 -11.16 -17.01 15.44
N GLN A 248 -10.12 -16.53 16.11
CA GLN A 248 -9.81 -16.89 17.51
C GLN A 248 -10.73 -16.16 18.50
N SER A 249 -11.09 -14.92 18.19
CA SER A 249 -12.04 -14.11 18.95
C SER A 249 -13.00 -13.42 17.99
N HIS A 250 -14.23 -13.21 18.45
CA HIS A 250 -15.28 -12.48 17.73
C HIS A 250 -15.50 -11.05 18.25
N ASP A 251 -14.65 -10.54 19.14
CA ASP A 251 -14.81 -9.22 19.77
C ASP A 251 -14.84 -8.08 18.74
N GLY A 252 -13.97 -8.16 17.72
CA GLY A 252 -13.93 -7.17 16.64
C GLY A 252 -15.21 -7.16 15.81
N LEU A 253 -15.70 -8.35 15.45
CA LEU A 253 -16.96 -8.53 14.74
C LEU A 253 -18.15 -8.08 15.60
N TYR A 254 -18.17 -8.42 16.89
CA TYR A 254 -19.18 -7.96 17.82
C TYR A 254 -19.23 -6.43 17.89
N ARG A 255 -18.08 -5.77 18.03
CA ARG A 255 -18.00 -4.30 18.00
C ARG A 255 -18.57 -3.73 16.70
N ALA A 256 -18.29 -4.34 15.55
CA ALA A 256 -18.82 -3.90 14.27
C ALA A 256 -20.35 -4.04 14.20
N ILE A 257 -20.90 -5.14 14.71
CA ILE A 257 -22.35 -5.39 14.79
C ILE A 257 -22.99 -4.40 15.76
N ASP A 258 -22.39 -4.17 16.94
CA ASP A 258 -22.94 -3.27 17.93
C ASP A 258 -23.03 -1.82 17.41
N ILE A 259 -21.97 -1.33 16.76
CA ILE A 259 -21.98 -0.02 16.11
C ILE A 259 -23.06 0.01 15.02
N PHE A 260 -23.18 -1.04 14.20
CA PHE A 260 -24.21 -1.11 13.16
C PHE A 260 -25.62 -1.03 13.76
N LEU A 261 -25.92 -1.83 14.78
CA LEU A 261 -27.23 -1.80 15.44
C LEU A 261 -27.54 -0.46 16.11
N LYS A 262 -26.50 0.25 16.56
CA LYS A 262 -26.63 1.58 17.16
C LYS A 262 -27.01 2.64 16.12
N GLU A 263 -26.28 2.70 15.01
CA GLU A 263 -26.46 3.74 13.98
C GLU A 263 -27.63 3.43 13.03
N HIS A 264 -28.05 2.15 12.94
CA HIS A 264 -29.13 1.67 12.07
C HIS A 264 -30.36 1.21 12.87
N SER A 265 -30.91 2.08 13.72
CA SER A 265 -32.05 1.77 14.60
C SER A 265 -33.34 1.35 13.87
N GLY A 266 -33.48 1.74 12.59
CA GLY A 266 -34.65 1.48 11.75
C GLY A 266 -34.77 0.07 11.16
N ILE A 267 -33.77 -0.81 11.36
CA ILE A 267 -33.80 -2.16 10.80
C ILE A 267 -34.76 -3.08 11.57
N SER A 268 -35.40 -4.00 10.84
CA SER A 268 -36.40 -4.93 11.34
C SER A 268 -35.82 -5.98 12.30
N LYS A 269 -36.68 -6.64 13.09
CA LYS A 269 -36.27 -7.75 13.97
C LYS A 269 -35.60 -8.91 13.21
N ILE A 270 -36.02 -9.16 11.96
CA ILE A 270 -35.44 -10.20 11.11
C ILE A 270 -34.02 -9.80 10.71
N GLU A 271 -33.83 -8.55 10.29
CA GLU A 271 -32.51 -8.02 9.92
C GLU A 271 -31.54 -8.01 11.11
N LYS A 272 -32.00 -7.61 12.30
CA LYS A 272 -31.20 -7.73 13.54
C LYS A 272 -30.77 -9.17 13.79
N LYS A 273 -31.67 -10.13 13.58
CA LYS A 273 -31.34 -11.56 13.72
C LYS A 273 -30.31 -12.01 12.68
N SER A 274 -30.43 -11.57 11.43
CA SER A 274 -29.48 -11.90 10.36
C SER A 274 -28.07 -11.42 10.68
N VAL A 275 -27.89 -10.13 11.03
CA VAL A 275 -26.57 -9.57 11.33
C VAL A 275 -25.95 -10.17 12.59
N CYS A 276 -26.76 -10.40 13.64
CA CYS A 276 -26.27 -11.04 14.86
C CYS A 276 -25.96 -12.53 14.67
N GLY A 277 -26.55 -13.19 13.67
CA GLY A 277 -26.27 -14.59 13.33
C GLY A 277 -24.84 -14.85 12.85
N LEU A 278 -24.09 -13.81 12.49
CA LEU A 278 -22.67 -13.89 12.16
C LEU A 278 -21.77 -14.12 13.41
N LEU A 279 -22.31 -13.88 14.61
CA LEU A 279 -21.56 -13.90 15.86
C LEU A 279 -21.62 -15.28 16.53
N ASP A 280 -20.46 -15.84 16.89
CA ASP A 280 -20.35 -16.99 17.81
C ASP A 280 -19.98 -16.45 19.18
N CYS A 281 -20.96 -16.37 20.08
CA CYS A 281 -20.79 -15.78 21.42
C CYS A 281 -19.78 -16.54 22.29
N ARG A 282 -19.52 -17.82 22.00
CA ARG A 282 -18.51 -18.64 22.70
C ARG A 282 -17.08 -18.19 22.39
N LYS A 283 -16.90 -17.38 21.34
CA LYS A 283 -15.61 -16.79 20.95
C LYS A 283 -15.46 -15.34 21.41
N LEU A 284 -16.37 -14.84 22.25
CA LEU A 284 -16.21 -13.53 22.87
C LEU A 284 -15.31 -13.62 24.10
N SER A 285 -14.54 -12.56 24.34
CA SER A 285 -13.91 -12.35 25.64
C SER A 285 -14.97 -12.16 26.74
N PRO A 286 -14.62 -12.41 28.02
CA PRO A 286 -15.51 -12.17 29.14
C PRO A 286 -16.06 -10.74 29.17
N GLU A 287 -15.23 -9.74 28.87
CA GLU A 287 -15.61 -8.33 28.84
C GLU A 287 -16.60 -8.04 27.69
N ALA A 288 -16.36 -8.61 26.51
CA ALA A 288 -17.28 -8.45 25.38
C ALA A 288 -18.61 -9.18 25.62
N CYS A 289 -18.57 -10.34 26.29
CA CYS A 289 -19.76 -11.09 26.67
C CYS A 289 -20.61 -10.32 27.70
N GLU A 290 -19.98 -9.75 28.74
CA GLU A 290 -20.68 -8.90 29.72
C GLU A 290 -21.36 -7.72 29.04
N HIS A 291 -20.66 -7.03 28.14
CA HIS A 291 -21.25 -5.95 27.34
C HIS A 291 -22.41 -6.45 26.47
N ALA A 292 -22.28 -7.62 25.84
CA ALA A 292 -23.34 -8.22 25.03
C ALA A 292 -24.59 -8.57 25.84
N VAL A 293 -24.44 -9.09 27.06
CA VAL A 293 -25.56 -9.42 27.95
C VAL A 293 -26.38 -8.18 28.31
N GLN A 294 -25.72 -7.04 28.48
CA GLN A 294 -26.37 -5.76 28.82
C GLN A 294 -26.89 -5.00 27.58
N ASN A 295 -26.61 -5.48 26.36
CA ASN A 295 -26.92 -4.77 25.14
C ASN A 295 -28.36 -5.05 24.66
N GLU A 296 -29.28 -4.14 24.99
CA GLU A 296 -30.69 -4.23 24.62
C GLU A 296 -30.96 -4.23 23.09
N ARG A 297 -29.96 -3.86 22.28
CA ARG A 297 -30.09 -3.91 20.81
C ARG A 297 -29.98 -5.32 20.25
N LEU A 298 -29.33 -6.24 20.97
CA LEU A 298 -29.17 -7.62 20.55
C LEU A 298 -30.46 -8.42 20.77
N PRO A 299 -30.82 -9.34 19.86
CA PRO A 299 -31.90 -10.27 20.12
C PRO A 299 -31.57 -11.17 21.33
N MET A 300 -32.49 -11.29 22.29
CA MET A 300 -32.33 -12.10 23.51
C MET A 300 -31.77 -13.52 23.28
N ARG A 301 -32.03 -14.13 22.12
CA ARG A 301 -31.57 -15.51 21.80
C ARG A 301 -30.09 -15.61 21.42
N VAL A 302 -29.43 -14.49 21.10
CA VAL A 302 -28.01 -14.47 20.71
C VAL A 302 -27.12 -14.56 21.94
N ILE A 303 -27.58 -14.04 23.08
CA ILE A 303 -26.79 -13.93 24.32
C ILE A 303 -26.73 -15.26 25.11
N VAL A 304 -27.68 -16.18 24.89
CA VAL A 304 -27.87 -17.40 25.72
C VAL A 304 -27.32 -18.66 25.01
N GLN A 305 -26.25 -18.55 24.22
CA GLN A 305 -25.63 -19.67 23.47
C GLN A 305 -24.30 -20.13 24.06
#